data_AF-A0A9R1QEM3-F1
#
_entry.id   AF-A0A9R1QEM3-F1
#
_cell.length_a   1.000
_cell.length_b   1.000
_cell.length_c   1.000
_cell.angle_alpha   90.00
_cell.angle_beta   90.00
_cell.angle_gamma   90.00
#
_symmetry.space_group_name_H-M   'P 1'
#
loop_
_entity.id
_entity.type
_entity.pdbx_description
1 polymer ?
#
loop_
_entity_poly.entity_id
_entity_poly.type
_entity_poly.pdbx_seq_one_letter_code
_entity_poly.pdbx_strand_id
1 'polypeptide(L)'
;MLLRSRFGKCIGMEGSDEFAMQMFDSLARKRGMVKQVLTKEELKDFWEQLSDQGFDNRLQTFFDMVDKNADGRITSEEVKEIIALSASANKLSKIKERADEYTALIMEELDPNNLGYIELEDLEALLLQSPSEAVARSTTTHSSKLSKALSMKLAPSNDTSPLRRHWQEFLYFVEENWKRIWVMTLWISICIALFIWKFIQYRNRAVFHIMGYCVATAKGAAETLKFNMALVLLPVCRNTITWIRSKTKIGAVVPFNDNINFHKVIAAGVAVGVALHAGAHLTCDFPLLLHASDAKYEPMKPFFGDKRPPNYWWFVKGTAGWTGIVMVVLMSIAFVLAQPWFRRNKLKDTNPLKKMTGFNAFWFTHHLFAIVYALLIVHGTSLYLTKEWYKKSTWMYIAYPVFLYSCERIVRLFRSHDAVKIQKVAVYPGHVLALYMSKPTGFRYRSGQYIFINCRAVSPYEWHPFSITSAPGDNYLSVHIRTRGDWTSRLRTVFSEACRPPAEGESGLLRADLSRGITDSNARIP
;
A
#
# COMPACT_ATOMS: atom_id res chain seq x y z
N MET A 1 -13.93 42.57 -6.34
CA MET A 1 -15.38 42.32 -6.32
C MET A 1 -15.65 40.98 -6.96
N LEU A 2 -16.46 40.12 -6.34
CA LEU A 2 -16.79 38.77 -6.81
C LEU A 2 -18.21 38.77 -7.40
N LEU A 3 -18.35 38.24 -8.62
CA LEU A 3 -19.66 38.09 -9.29
C LEU A 3 -20.37 36.84 -8.77
N ARG A 4 -21.71 36.88 -8.70
CA ARG A 4 -22.58 35.73 -8.40
C ARG A 4 -22.21 34.45 -9.16
N SER A 5 -21.94 34.55 -10.47
CA SER A 5 -21.55 33.41 -11.32
C SER A 5 -20.18 32.80 -11.00
N ARG A 6 -19.34 33.49 -10.23
CA ARG A 6 -18.00 33.01 -9.81
C ARG A 6 -17.95 32.59 -8.34
N PHE A 7 -19.07 32.69 -7.61
CA PHE A 7 -19.15 32.35 -6.19
C PHE A 7 -18.75 30.90 -5.92
N GLY A 8 -19.36 29.93 -6.61
CA GLY A 8 -19.06 28.51 -6.42
C GLY A 8 -17.58 28.15 -6.61
N LYS A 9 -16.95 28.72 -7.65
CA LYS A 9 -15.50 28.55 -7.89
C LYS A 9 -14.62 29.17 -6.80
N CYS A 10 -15.07 30.25 -6.17
CA CYS A 10 -14.32 30.93 -5.11
C CYS A 10 -14.37 30.16 -3.78
N ILE A 11 -15.52 29.56 -3.47
CA ILE A 11 -15.75 28.76 -2.26
C ILE A 11 -15.23 27.32 -2.40
N GLY A 12 -14.93 26.89 -3.64
CA GLY A 12 -14.42 25.54 -3.93
C GLY A 12 -15.52 24.49 -4.05
N MET A 13 -16.74 24.89 -4.41
CA MET A 13 -17.84 23.97 -4.64
C MET A 13 -17.64 23.25 -5.99
N GLU A 14 -17.50 21.92 -5.96
CA GLU A 14 -17.45 21.07 -7.16
C GLU A 14 -18.88 20.59 -7.50
N GLY A 15 -19.53 21.12 -8.54
CA GLY A 15 -20.93 20.77 -8.86
C GLY A 15 -21.60 21.61 -9.95
N SER A 16 -22.94 21.56 -10.02
CA SER A 16 -23.74 22.40 -10.94
C SER A 16 -23.67 23.86 -10.52
N ASP A 17 -23.44 24.76 -11.50
CA ASP A 17 -23.38 26.20 -11.25
C ASP A 17 -24.71 26.72 -10.64
N GLU A 18 -25.82 26.04 -10.93
CA GLU A 18 -27.16 26.32 -10.39
C GLU A 18 -27.22 26.22 -8.86
N PHE A 19 -26.61 25.17 -8.29
CA PHE A 19 -26.59 24.97 -6.84
C PHE A 19 -25.76 26.04 -6.13
N ALA A 20 -24.60 26.38 -6.68
CA ALA A 20 -23.75 27.45 -6.15
C ALA A 20 -24.43 28.82 -6.23
N MET A 21 -25.21 29.06 -7.29
CA MET A 21 -26.00 30.27 -7.46
C MET A 21 -27.15 30.35 -6.45
N GLN A 22 -27.86 29.24 -6.19
CA GLN A 22 -28.92 29.20 -5.20
C GLN A 22 -28.39 29.42 -3.77
N MET A 23 -27.23 28.85 -3.44
CA MET A 23 -26.54 29.09 -2.16
C MET A 23 -26.10 30.54 -2.00
N PHE A 24 -25.67 31.18 -3.09
CA PHE A 24 -25.40 32.63 -3.07
C PHE A 24 -26.67 33.42 -2.75
N ASP A 25 -27.78 33.09 -3.41
CA ASP A 25 -29.03 33.82 -3.27
C ASP A 25 -29.66 33.65 -1.88
N SER A 26 -29.54 32.47 -1.24
CA SER A 26 -29.99 32.29 0.15
C SER A 26 -29.19 33.14 1.14
N LEU A 27 -27.86 33.13 1.02
CA LEU A 27 -26.98 33.91 1.88
C LEU A 27 -27.15 35.42 1.68
N ALA A 28 -27.42 35.85 0.44
CA ALA A 28 -27.70 37.24 0.10
C ALA A 28 -29.09 37.69 0.62
N ARG A 29 -30.14 36.86 0.45
CA ARG A 29 -31.50 37.14 0.96
C ARG A 29 -31.50 37.35 2.47
N LYS A 30 -30.83 36.46 3.21
CA LYS A 30 -30.71 36.56 4.69
C LYS A 30 -30.09 37.89 5.16
N ARG A 31 -29.24 38.50 4.34
CA ARG A 31 -28.54 39.76 4.63
C ARG A 31 -29.19 40.98 3.98
N GLY A 32 -30.36 40.82 3.35
CA GLY A 32 -31.05 41.90 2.63
C GLY A 32 -30.27 42.44 1.42
N MET A 33 -29.35 41.66 0.85
CA MET A 33 -28.48 42.09 -0.24
C MET A 33 -29.16 41.88 -1.59
N VAL A 34 -29.45 42.96 -2.31
CA VAL A 34 -30.05 42.92 -3.67
C VAL A 34 -28.97 42.90 -4.77
N LYS A 35 -27.72 43.22 -4.42
CA LYS A 35 -26.60 43.29 -5.37
C LYS A 35 -26.04 41.90 -5.70
N GLN A 36 -25.82 41.63 -6.99
CA GLN A 36 -25.22 40.37 -7.47
C GLN A 36 -23.67 40.36 -7.44
N VAL A 37 -23.08 41.27 -6.66
CA VAL A 37 -21.64 41.49 -6.56
C VAL A 37 -21.24 41.60 -5.09
N LEU A 38 -20.26 40.80 -4.67
CA LEU A 38 -19.74 40.80 -3.31
C LEU A 38 -18.40 41.54 -3.23
N THR A 39 -18.23 42.31 -2.16
CA THR A 39 -16.93 42.81 -1.71
C THR A 39 -16.16 41.71 -0.96
N LYS A 40 -14.89 41.98 -0.62
CA LYS A 40 -14.06 41.00 0.11
C LYS A 40 -14.56 40.76 1.54
N GLU A 41 -15.10 41.79 2.18
CA GLU A 41 -15.64 41.71 3.54
C GLU A 41 -16.95 40.90 3.56
N GLU A 42 -17.85 41.15 2.61
CA GLU A 42 -19.10 40.39 2.47
C GLU A 42 -18.84 38.93 2.11
N LEU A 43 -17.86 38.66 1.24
CA LEU A 43 -17.45 37.30 0.95
C LEU A 43 -16.87 36.59 2.17
N LYS A 44 -16.10 37.30 3.01
CA LYS A 44 -15.56 36.76 4.25
C LYS A 44 -16.68 36.38 5.22
N ASP A 45 -17.70 37.22 5.33
CA ASP A 45 -18.87 36.96 6.17
C ASP A 45 -19.69 35.75 5.66
N PHE A 46 -19.87 35.61 4.34
CA PHE A 46 -20.49 34.42 3.73
C PHE A 46 -19.68 33.16 4.04
N TRP A 47 -18.34 33.26 3.93
CA TRP A 47 -17.44 32.15 4.24
C TRP A 47 -17.47 31.78 5.73
N GLU A 48 -17.49 32.76 6.64
CA GLU A 48 -17.56 32.51 8.08
C GLU A 48 -18.81 31.67 8.44
N GLN A 49 -19.97 32.01 7.88
CA GLN A 49 -21.19 31.22 8.05
C GLN A 49 -21.08 29.81 7.43
N LEU A 50 -20.56 29.68 6.21
CA LEU A 50 -20.40 28.37 5.56
C LEU A 50 -19.33 27.47 6.21
N SER A 51 -18.34 28.08 6.87
CA SER A 51 -17.23 27.37 7.51
C SER A 51 -17.57 26.85 8.90
N ASP A 52 -18.61 27.39 9.53
CA ASP A 52 -19.07 26.97 10.84
C ASP A 52 -19.60 25.52 10.80
N GLN A 53 -18.99 24.66 11.62
CA GLN A 53 -19.34 23.24 11.71
C GLN A 53 -20.47 22.96 12.72
N GLY A 54 -21.02 24.00 13.36
CA GLY A 54 -22.21 23.90 14.21
C GLY A 54 -23.34 23.17 13.48
N PHE A 55 -23.99 22.22 14.15
CA PHE A 55 -25.12 21.48 13.57
C PHE A 55 -26.27 22.44 13.23
N ASP A 56 -26.65 23.28 14.19
CA ASP A 56 -27.76 24.23 14.07
C ASP A 56 -27.52 25.25 12.94
N ASN A 57 -26.30 25.79 12.82
CA ASN A 57 -25.98 26.76 11.76
C ASN A 57 -25.93 26.13 10.37
N ARG A 58 -25.44 24.88 10.26
CA ARG A 58 -25.49 24.13 8.98
C ARG A 58 -26.92 23.79 8.58
N LEU A 59 -27.75 23.42 9.55
CA LEU A 59 -29.14 23.09 9.31
C LEU A 59 -29.93 24.33 8.91
N GLN A 60 -29.76 25.46 9.61
CA GLN A 60 -30.35 26.73 9.23
C GLN A 60 -29.90 27.16 7.83
N THR A 61 -28.61 27.02 7.50
CA THR A 61 -28.09 27.37 6.17
C THR A 61 -28.66 26.46 5.08
N PHE A 62 -28.90 25.19 5.39
CA PHE A 62 -29.60 24.26 4.50
C PHE A 62 -31.08 24.65 4.34
N PHE A 63 -31.77 24.94 5.44
CA PHE A 63 -33.17 25.39 5.43
C PHE A 63 -33.36 26.65 4.59
N ASP A 64 -32.55 27.70 4.84
CA ASP A 64 -32.55 28.96 4.09
C ASP A 64 -32.26 28.77 2.59
N MET A 65 -31.58 27.68 2.21
CA MET A 65 -31.28 27.34 0.82
C MET A 65 -32.46 26.63 0.13
N VAL A 66 -33.23 25.84 0.88
CA VAL A 66 -34.42 25.13 0.37
C VAL A 66 -35.63 26.07 0.32
N ASP A 67 -35.81 26.90 1.34
CA ASP A 67 -36.88 27.91 1.44
C ASP A 67 -36.63 29.08 0.45
N LYS A 68 -37.36 29.09 -0.66
CA LYS A 68 -37.17 30.07 -1.76
C LYS A 68 -38.02 31.33 -1.61
N ASN A 69 -39.13 31.24 -0.91
CA ASN A 69 -40.03 32.34 -0.58
C ASN A 69 -39.65 33.04 0.73
N ALA A 70 -38.74 32.48 1.51
CA ALA A 70 -38.31 32.95 2.83
C ALA A 70 -39.49 33.10 3.81
N ASP A 71 -40.48 32.21 3.73
CA ASP A 71 -41.66 32.21 4.59
C ASP A 71 -41.51 31.31 5.83
N GLY A 72 -40.35 30.68 5.99
CA GLY A 72 -40.05 29.82 7.13
C GLY A 72 -40.67 28.44 7.02
N ARG A 73 -41.16 28.05 5.83
CA ARG A 73 -41.83 26.77 5.58
C ARG A 73 -41.28 26.16 4.30
N ILE A 74 -41.08 24.84 4.32
CA ILE A 74 -40.64 24.11 3.13
C ILE A 74 -41.82 23.32 2.57
N THR A 75 -42.23 23.68 1.36
CA THR A 75 -43.30 22.98 0.62
C THR A 75 -42.79 21.72 -0.07
N SER A 76 -43.71 20.82 -0.43
CA SER A 76 -43.40 19.59 -1.19
C SER A 76 -42.63 19.88 -2.49
N GLU A 77 -43.01 20.96 -3.17
CA GLU A 77 -42.39 21.41 -4.41
C GLU A 77 -40.93 21.85 -4.21
N GLU A 78 -40.64 22.55 -3.10
CA GLU A 78 -39.28 22.97 -2.75
C GLU A 78 -38.40 21.78 -2.34
N VAL A 79 -38.96 20.80 -1.62
CA VAL A 79 -38.27 19.52 -1.33
C VAL A 79 -37.93 18.79 -2.62
N LYS A 80 -38.88 18.69 -3.55
CA LYS A 80 -38.66 18.03 -4.84
C LYS A 80 -37.54 18.72 -5.63
N GLU A 81 -37.55 20.04 -5.65
CA GLU A 81 -36.57 20.81 -6.40
C GLU A 81 -35.15 20.65 -5.84
N ILE A 82 -34.98 20.69 -4.51
CA ILE A 82 -33.65 20.50 -3.92
C ILE A 82 -33.14 19.06 -4.11
N ILE A 83 -34.01 18.05 -4.04
CA ILE A 83 -33.65 16.65 -4.31
C ILE A 83 -33.19 16.52 -5.78
N ALA A 84 -33.92 17.12 -6.72
CA ALA A 84 -33.56 17.11 -8.12
C ALA A 84 -32.24 17.85 -8.40
N LEU A 85 -32.00 18.99 -7.75
CA LEU A 85 -30.78 19.78 -7.88
C LEU A 85 -29.58 19.06 -7.27
N SER A 86 -29.72 18.49 -6.08
CA SER A 86 -28.69 17.65 -5.44
C SER A 86 -28.36 16.41 -6.27
N ALA A 87 -29.38 15.74 -6.81
CA ALA A 87 -29.21 14.62 -7.73
C ALA A 87 -28.49 15.04 -9.01
N SER A 88 -28.79 16.22 -9.56
CA SER A 88 -28.12 16.74 -10.76
C SER A 88 -26.65 17.09 -10.51
N ALA A 89 -26.34 17.75 -9.39
CA ALA A 89 -24.97 18.10 -8.99
C ALA A 89 -24.11 16.85 -8.80
N ASN A 90 -24.70 15.78 -8.24
CA ASN A 90 -24.04 14.50 -8.04
C ASN A 90 -24.12 13.54 -9.24
N LYS A 91 -24.72 13.97 -10.37
CA LYS A 91 -24.92 13.16 -11.60
C LYS A 91 -25.70 11.85 -11.36
N LEU A 92 -26.66 11.87 -10.44
CA LEU A 92 -27.52 10.75 -10.06
C LEU A 92 -28.86 10.80 -10.81
N SER A 93 -28.88 10.37 -12.08
CA SER A 93 -30.06 10.45 -12.95
C SER A 93 -31.29 9.71 -12.39
N LYS A 94 -31.10 8.55 -11.75
CA LYS A 94 -32.20 7.75 -11.17
C LYS A 94 -32.90 8.44 -10.00
N ILE A 95 -32.17 9.24 -9.22
CA ILE A 95 -32.77 9.98 -8.09
C ILE A 95 -33.56 11.17 -8.64
N LYS A 96 -33.05 11.81 -9.71
CA LYS A 96 -33.76 12.89 -10.39
C LYS A 96 -35.09 12.41 -11.00
N GLU A 97 -35.13 11.21 -11.59
CA GLU A 97 -36.34 10.60 -12.15
C GLU A 97 -37.37 10.19 -11.08
N ARG A 98 -36.93 9.93 -9.84
CA ARG A 98 -37.77 9.51 -8.72
C ARG A 98 -37.92 10.56 -7.63
N ALA A 99 -37.60 11.81 -7.93
CA ALA A 99 -37.64 12.90 -6.95
C ALA A 99 -39.03 13.01 -6.32
N ASP A 100 -40.10 12.80 -7.10
CA ASP A 100 -41.48 12.78 -6.63
C ASP A 100 -41.75 11.69 -5.57
N GLU A 101 -41.26 10.46 -5.80
CA GLU A 101 -41.41 9.36 -4.84
C GLU A 101 -40.67 9.66 -3.53
N TYR A 102 -39.46 10.20 -3.61
CA TYR A 102 -38.68 10.56 -2.43
C TYR A 102 -39.29 11.74 -1.67
N THR A 103 -39.79 12.74 -2.38
CA THR A 103 -40.51 13.86 -1.76
C THR A 103 -41.75 13.36 -1.03
N ALA A 104 -42.56 12.49 -1.65
CA ALA A 104 -43.76 11.94 -1.02
C ALA A 104 -43.43 11.20 0.29
N LEU A 105 -42.37 10.38 0.29
CA LEU A 105 -41.91 9.69 1.50
C LEU A 105 -41.40 10.64 2.60
N ILE A 106 -40.72 11.72 2.20
CA ILE A 106 -40.22 12.73 3.15
C ILE A 106 -41.39 13.52 3.76
N MET A 107 -42.37 13.91 2.94
CA MET A 107 -43.57 14.62 3.41
C MET A 107 -44.45 13.71 4.28
N GLU A 108 -44.56 12.41 3.96
CA GLU A 108 -45.33 11.44 4.77
C GLU A 108 -44.75 11.28 6.19
N GLU A 109 -43.42 11.33 6.33
CA GLU A 109 -42.74 11.21 7.64
C GLU A 109 -42.69 12.54 8.41
N LEU A 110 -42.49 13.66 7.72
CA LEU A 110 -42.27 14.97 8.36
C LEU A 110 -43.55 15.80 8.52
N ASP A 111 -44.59 15.53 7.74
CA ASP A 111 -45.89 16.21 7.81
C ASP A 111 -47.03 15.19 8.05
N PRO A 112 -47.08 14.54 9.22
CA PRO A 112 -48.08 13.54 9.54
C PRO A 112 -49.50 14.11 9.63
N ASN A 113 -49.62 15.44 9.76
CA ASN A 113 -50.89 16.16 9.85
C ASN A 113 -51.37 16.68 8.49
N ASN A 114 -50.61 16.46 7.41
CA ASN A 114 -50.91 16.87 6.04
C ASN A 114 -51.19 18.39 5.92
N LEU A 115 -50.35 19.19 6.57
CA LEU A 115 -50.32 20.65 6.54
C LEU A 115 -49.81 21.20 5.20
N GLY A 116 -49.12 20.38 4.40
CA GLY A 116 -48.55 20.71 3.10
C GLY A 116 -47.18 21.38 3.15
N TYR A 117 -46.56 21.45 4.33
CA TYR A 117 -45.25 22.08 4.53
C TYR A 117 -44.51 21.48 5.74
N ILE A 118 -43.19 21.67 5.77
CA ILE A 118 -42.27 21.23 6.83
C ILE A 118 -41.65 22.47 7.48
N GLU A 119 -41.61 22.53 8.80
CA GLU A 119 -40.93 23.60 9.56
C GLU A 119 -39.50 23.19 9.94
N LEU A 120 -38.69 24.16 10.39
CA LEU A 120 -37.28 23.89 10.75
C LEU A 120 -37.19 22.89 11.91
N GLU A 121 -38.12 22.95 12.86
CA GLU A 121 -38.19 22.03 14.00
C GLU A 121 -38.42 20.57 13.56
N ASP A 122 -39.20 20.34 12.51
CA ASP A 122 -39.48 19.01 11.98
C ASP A 122 -38.24 18.40 11.32
N LEU A 123 -37.48 19.23 10.59
CA LEU A 123 -36.21 18.86 9.97
C LEU A 123 -35.12 18.58 11.03
N GLU A 124 -35.09 19.37 12.10
CA GLU A 124 -34.26 19.13 13.29
C GLU A 124 -34.58 17.78 13.93
N ALA A 125 -35.86 17.49 14.13
CA ALA A 125 -36.32 16.25 14.76
C ALA A 125 -35.89 15.01 13.97
N LEU A 126 -35.97 15.02 12.64
CA LEU A 126 -35.56 13.91 11.79
C LEU A 126 -34.05 13.68 11.79
N LEU A 127 -33.26 14.74 11.67
CA LEU A 127 -31.80 14.63 11.59
C LEU A 127 -31.15 14.30 12.94
N LEU A 128 -31.85 14.59 14.04
CA LEU A 128 -31.44 14.21 15.39
C LEU A 128 -31.92 12.81 15.80
N GLN A 129 -32.91 12.23 15.11
CA GLN A 129 -33.36 10.86 15.36
C GLN A 129 -32.42 9.85 14.70
N SER A 130 -31.73 9.05 15.53
CA SER A 130 -31.06 7.85 15.04
C SER A 130 -32.10 6.75 14.77
N PRO A 131 -31.92 5.88 13.75
CA PRO A 131 -32.86 4.79 13.47
C PRO A 131 -33.02 3.76 14.61
N SER A 132 -32.25 3.84 15.71
CA SER A 132 -32.33 2.90 16.82
C SER A 132 -33.14 3.38 18.03
N GLU A 133 -33.77 4.56 17.99
CA GLU A 133 -34.37 5.17 19.19
C GLU A 133 -35.90 5.37 19.15
N ALA A 134 -36.60 4.84 18.13
CA ALA A 134 -38.07 4.83 18.10
C ALA A 134 -38.72 4.04 19.26
N VAL A 135 -37.94 3.32 20.07
CA VAL A 135 -38.40 2.53 21.24
C VAL A 135 -38.26 3.28 22.58
N ALA A 136 -37.60 4.43 22.65
CA ALA A 136 -37.30 5.10 23.94
C ALA A 136 -37.99 6.46 24.11
N ARG A 137 -39.33 6.50 24.03
CA ARG A 137 -40.09 7.66 24.51
C ARG A 137 -40.11 7.69 26.04
N SER A 138 -39.13 8.36 26.64
CA SER A 138 -39.25 9.07 27.93
C SER A 138 -37.87 9.52 28.40
N THR A 139 -37.42 10.72 27.99
CA THR A 139 -36.60 11.65 28.80
C THR A 139 -36.07 12.78 27.91
N THR A 140 -36.84 13.86 27.85
CA THR A 140 -36.44 15.17 27.34
C THR A 140 -35.33 15.75 28.22
N THR A 141 -34.05 15.46 27.93
CA THR A 141 -32.87 16.26 28.37
C THR A 141 -31.50 15.74 27.87
N HIS A 142 -31.42 14.60 27.19
CA HIS A 142 -30.14 13.95 26.86
C HIS A 142 -29.52 14.28 25.49
N SER A 143 -30.29 14.78 24.50
CA SER A 143 -29.78 14.95 23.12
C SER A 143 -28.75 16.09 22.99
N SER A 144 -28.96 17.23 23.64
CA SER A 144 -28.03 18.38 23.61
C SER A 144 -26.69 18.09 24.30
N LYS A 145 -26.66 17.13 25.23
CA LYS A 145 -25.43 16.67 25.89
C LYS A 145 -24.66 15.69 25.03
N LEU A 146 -25.33 14.86 24.23
CA LEU A 146 -24.68 13.89 23.34
C LEU A 146 -24.05 14.58 22.11
N SER A 147 -24.73 15.57 21.52
CA SER A 147 -24.16 16.40 20.44
C SER A 147 -22.98 17.23 20.93
N LYS A 148 -23.06 17.82 22.14
CA LYS A 148 -21.91 18.45 22.82
C LYS A 148 -20.81 17.45 23.13
N ALA A 149 -21.11 16.21 23.52
CA ALA A 149 -20.11 15.19 23.83
C ALA A 149 -19.39 14.65 22.58
N LEU A 150 -20.09 14.50 21.45
CA LEU A 150 -19.51 14.13 20.15
C LEU A 150 -18.70 15.29 19.55
N SER A 151 -19.18 16.53 19.67
CA SER A 151 -18.47 17.73 19.23
C SER A 151 -17.24 18.04 20.10
N MET A 152 -17.33 17.92 21.43
CA MET A 152 -16.19 18.04 22.34
C MET A 152 -15.14 16.93 22.14
N LYS A 153 -15.55 15.73 21.72
CA LYS A 153 -14.60 14.63 21.45
C LYS A 153 -13.77 14.80 20.17
N LEU A 154 -14.10 15.79 19.33
CA LEU A 154 -13.36 16.10 18.11
C LEU A 154 -12.65 17.46 18.17
N ALA A 155 -12.82 18.23 19.25
CA ALA A 155 -12.04 19.44 19.47
C ALA A 155 -10.55 19.05 19.67
N PRO A 156 -9.62 19.51 18.82
CA PRO A 156 -8.20 19.30 19.06
C PRO A 156 -7.85 19.91 20.42
N SER A 157 -7.21 19.13 21.29
CA SER A 157 -6.71 19.67 22.55
C SER A 157 -5.70 20.76 22.23
N ASN A 158 -5.98 22.00 22.66
CA ASN A 158 -4.98 23.07 22.70
C ASN A 158 -3.98 22.78 23.84
N ASP A 159 -3.24 21.67 23.74
CA ASP A 159 -2.15 21.35 24.65
C ASP A 159 -0.98 22.30 24.32
N THR A 160 -0.75 23.27 25.20
CA THR A 160 0.13 24.44 24.99
C THR A 160 1.61 24.14 25.11
N SER A 161 2.00 22.96 25.59
CA SER A 161 3.41 22.61 25.75
C SER A 161 3.92 21.75 24.59
N PRO A 162 4.90 22.23 23.81
CA PRO A 162 5.41 21.48 22.67
C PRO A 162 6.03 20.15 23.11
N LEU A 163 6.65 20.08 24.28
CA LEU A 163 7.29 18.85 24.78
C LEU A 163 6.27 17.73 25.06
N ARG A 164 5.14 18.07 25.68
CA ARG A 164 4.06 17.11 25.97
C ARG A 164 3.41 16.60 24.69
N ARG A 165 3.21 17.48 23.70
CA ARG A 165 2.70 17.10 22.39
C ARG A 165 3.60 16.10 21.69
N HIS A 166 4.92 16.36 21.62
CA HIS A 166 5.87 15.41 21.05
C HIS A 166 5.92 14.09 21.84
N TRP A 167 5.78 14.13 23.17
CA TRP A 167 5.74 12.93 23.99
C TRP A 167 4.47 12.11 23.75
N GLN A 168 3.30 12.75 23.67
CA GLN A 168 2.03 12.09 23.32
C GLN A 168 2.09 11.50 21.91
N GLU A 169 2.56 12.26 20.92
CA GLU A 169 2.79 11.77 19.55
C GLU A 169 3.71 10.54 19.53
N PHE A 170 4.79 10.57 20.32
CA PHE A 170 5.69 9.43 20.48
C PHE A 170 5.00 8.22 21.13
N LEU A 171 4.23 8.42 22.20
CA LEU A 171 3.49 7.35 22.87
C LEU A 171 2.46 6.72 21.93
N TYR A 172 1.69 7.52 21.19
CA TYR A 172 0.76 7.03 20.18
C TYR A 172 1.48 6.27 19.08
N PHE A 173 2.63 6.78 18.60
CA PHE A 173 3.45 6.07 17.63
C PHE A 173 3.92 4.70 18.14
N VAL A 174 4.38 4.63 19.40
CA VAL A 174 4.79 3.38 20.05
C VAL A 174 3.61 2.44 20.19
N GLU A 175 2.46 2.91 20.65
CA GLU A 175 1.26 2.09 20.83
C GLU A 175 0.76 1.51 19.49
N GLU A 176 0.72 2.32 18.44
CA GLU A 176 0.31 1.86 17.11
C GLU A 176 1.32 0.88 16.47
N ASN A 177 2.62 1.03 16.76
CA ASN A 177 3.70 0.31 16.08
C ASN A 177 4.49 -0.66 16.98
N TRP A 178 4.04 -0.95 18.21
CA TRP A 178 4.82 -1.72 19.19
C TRP A 178 5.29 -3.08 18.65
N LYS A 179 4.46 -3.78 17.86
CA LYS A 179 4.82 -5.06 17.23
C LYS A 179 5.98 -4.93 16.25
N ARG A 180 6.01 -3.83 15.48
CA ARG A 180 7.09 -3.53 14.54
C ARG A 180 8.37 -3.19 15.30
N ILE A 181 8.26 -2.34 16.32
CA ILE A 181 9.39 -1.96 17.18
C ILE A 181 9.99 -3.21 17.83
N TRP A 182 9.16 -4.08 18.41
CA TRP A 182 9.57 -5.34 19.01
C TRP A 182 10.38 -6.22 18.05
N VAL A 183 9.84 -6.51 16.85
CA VAL A 183 10.52 -7.36 15.86
C VAL A 183 11.81 -6.71 15.36
N MET A 184 11.82 -5.39 15.18
CA MET A 184 13.01 -4.64 14.77
C MET A 184 14.11 -4.70 15.83
N THR A 185 13.76 -4.47 17.10
CA THR A 185 14.69 -4.55 18.23
C THR A 185 15.25 -5.96 18.36
N LEU A 186 14.42 -7.00 18.23
CA LEU A 186 14.86 -8.39 18.25
C LEU A 186 15.81 -8.72 17.09
N TRP A 187 15.51 -8.26 15.88
CA TRP A 187 16.38 -8.49 14.72
C TRP A 187 17.74 -7.79 14.86
N ILE A 188 17.75 -6.54 15.32
CA ILE A 188 18.97 -5.78 15.57
C ILE A 188 19.79 -6.42 16.69
N SER A 189 19.16 -6.84 17.79
CA SER A 189 19.87 -7.45 18.92
C SER A 189 20.55 -8.76 18.52
N ILE A 190 19.90 -9.61 17.72
CA ILE A 190 20.49 -10.83 17.16
C ILE A 190 21.68 -10.48 16.25
N CYS A 191 21.54 -9.49 15.37
CA CYS A 191 22.63 -9.06 14.49
C CYS A 191 23.85 -8.56 15.29
N ILE A 192 23.63 -7.73 16.31
CA ILE A 192 24.70 -7.22 17.18
C ILE A 192 25.36 -8.37 17.95
N ALA A 193 24.57 -9.27 18.53
CA ALA A 193 25.10 -10.41 19.28
C ALA A 193 25.95 -11.34 18.40
N LEU A 194 25.48 -11.68 17.19
CA LEU A 194 26.24 -12.50 16.24
C LEU A 194 27.53 -11.81 15.78
N PHE A 195 27.46 -10.51 15.50
CA PHE A 195 28.62 -9.72 15.12
C PHE A 195 29.67 -9.72 16.23
N ILE A 196 29.29 -9.36 17.46
CA ILE A 196 30.18 -9.31 18.63
C ILE A 196 30.78 -10.68 18.92
N TRP A 197 29.95 -11.74 18.89
CA TRP A 197 30.41 -13.10 19.14
C TRP A 197 31.53 -13.51 18.16
N LYS A 198 31.32 -13.30 16.85
CA LYS A 198 32.37 -13.60 15.86
C LYS A 198 33.55 -12.65 15.92
N PHE A 199 33.32 -11.39 16.22
CA PHE A 199 34.38 -10.41 16.37
C PHE A 199 35.34 -10.81 17.50
N ILE A 200 34.82 -11.15 18.68
CA ILE A 200 35.62 -11.63 19.82
C ILE A 200 36.30 -12.96 19.48
N GLN A 201 35.59 -13.89 18.83
CA GLN A 201 36.19 -15.16 18.41
C GLN A 201 37.42 -14.95 17.53
N TYR A 202 37.35 -14.04 16.55
CA TYR A 202 38.47 -13.81 15.62
C TYR A 202 39.55 -12.91 16.19
N ARG A 203 39.23 -12.04 17.15
CA ARG A 203 40.22 -11.28 17.93
C ARG A 203 41.18 -12.19 18.71
N ASN A 204 40.70 -13.34 19.17
CA ASN A 204 41.50 -14.30 19.94
C ASN A 204 42.17 -15.37 19.06
N ARG A 205 42.21 -15.20 17.72
CA ARG A 205 42.87 -16.14 16.80
C ARG A 205 44.19 -15.59 16.28
N ALA A 206 45.09 -16.49 15.89
CA ALA A 206 46.41 -16.12 15.34
C ALA A 206 46.34 -15.18 14.12
N VAL A 207 45.26 -15.26 13.32
CA VAL A 207 44.98 -14.38 12.16
C VAL A 207 44.86 -12.89 12.54
N PHE A 208 44.47 -12.60 13.79
CA PHE A 208 44.32 -11.23 14.26
C PHE A 208 45.66 -10.49 14.36
N HIS A 209 46.78 -11.18 14.61
CA HIS A 209 48.09 -10.54 14.74
C HIS A 209 48.58 -9.86 13.45
N ILE A 210 48.07 -10.28 12.29
CA ILE A 210 48.40 -9.69 10.98
C ILE A 210 47.27 -8.79 10.51
N MET A 211 46.05 -9.32 10.47
CA MET A 211 44.91 -8.69 9.81
C MET A 211 44.13 -7.77 10.76
N GLY A 212 44.43 -7.81 12.06
CA GLY A 212 43.89 -6.91 13.08
C GLY A 212 42.36 -6.87 13.12
N TYR A 213 41.83 -5.67 13.35
CA TYR A 213 40.39 -5.44 13.41
C TYR A 213 39.66 -5.68 12.08
N CYS A 214 40.38 -5.71 10.95
CA CYS A 214 39.78 -5.94 9.65
C CYS A 214 39.23 -7.37 9.52
N VAL A 215 40.00 -8.40 9.93
CA VAL A 215 39.49 -9.78 9.90
C VAL A 215 38.35 -10.00 10.90
N ALA A 216 38.44 -9.38 12.08
CA ALA A 216 37.37 -9.49 13.08
C ALA A 216 36.07 -8.84 12.58
N THR A 217 36.16 -7.67 11.94
CA THR A 217 35.03 -6.96 11.31
C THR A 217 34.48 -7.75 10.12
N ALA A 218 35.35 -8.26 9.25
CA ALA A 218 34.96 -9.04 8.07
C ALA A 218 34.20 -10.31 8.47
N LYS A 219 34.64 -11.00 9.53
CA LYS A 219 34.00 -12.23 10.01
C LYS A 219 32.77 -11.98 10.87
N GLY A 220 32.72 -10.88 11.62
CA GLY A 220 31.51 -10.39 12.26
C GLY A 220 30.41 -10.10 11.22
N ALA A 221 30.75 -9.32 10.19
CA ALA A 221 29.85 -8.99 9.08
C ALA A 221 29.45 -10.24 8.27
N ALA A 222 30.35 -11.20 8.09
CA ALA A 222 30.01 -12.47 7.43
C ALA A 222 28.95 -13.27 8.21
N GLU A 223 28.99 -13.25 9.54
CA GLU A 223 28.00 -13.99 10.35
C GLU A 223 26.63 -13.34 10.30
N THR A 224 26.57 -12.00 10.39
CA THR A 224 25.30 -11.27 10.21
C THR A 224 24.77 -11.42 8.78
N LEU A 225 25.65 -11.51 7.78
CA LEU A 225 25.25 -11.83 6.40
C LEU A 225 24.61 -13.21 6.28
N LYS A 226 25.19 -14.26 6.86
CA LYS A 226 24.58 -15.60 6.84
C LYS A 226 23.18 -15.59 7.45
N PHE A 227 23.02 -14.94 8.60
CA PHE A 227 21.73 -14.81 9.26
C PHE A 227 20.72 -14.03 8.41
N ASN A 228 21.10 -12.87 7.86
CA ASN A 228 20.21 -12.06 7.04
C ASN A 228 19.88 -12.72 5.70
N MET A 229 20.83 -13.42 5.07
CA MET A 229 20.60 -14.22 3.86
C MET A 229 19.71 -15.44 4.15
N ALA A 230 19.74 -16.02 5.34
CA ALA A 230 18.75 -17.02 5.73
C ALA A 230 17.36 -16.40 5.92
N LEU A 231 17.30 -15.29 6.66
CA LEU A 231 16.05 -14.65 7.05
C LEU A 231 15.31 -14.01 5.88
N VAL A 232 16.00 -13.43 4.89
CA VAL A 232 15.39 -12.65 3.79
C VAL A 232 14.40 -13.46 2.92
N LEU A 233 14.54 -14.79 2.88
CA LEU A 233 13.63 -15.70 2.17
C LEU A 233 12.31 -15.92 2.92
N LEU A 234 12.31 -15.89 4.26
CA LEU A 234 11.13 -16.24 5.04
C LEU A 234 9.97 -15.25 4.81
N PRO A 235 10.17 -13.91 4.78
CA PRO A 235 9.09 -12.96 4.55
C PRO A 235 8.45 -13.06 3.15
N VAL A 236 9.14 -13.63 2.16
CA VAL A 236 8.58 -13.83 0.82
C VAL A 236 7.81 -15.15 0.68
N CYS A 237 7.87 -16.03 1.68
CA CYS A 237 7.07 -17.24 1.79
C CYS A 237 5.63 -16.91 2.24
N ARG A 238 4.81 -16.37 1.32
CA ARG A 238 3.49 -15.80 1.63
C ARG A 238 2.47 -16.85 2.04
N ASN A 239 2.55 -18.07 1.49
CA ASN A 239 1.62 -19.15 1.85
C ASN A 239 1.91 -19.59 3.29
N THR A 240 3.18 -19.80 3.62
CA THR A 240 3.63 -20.14 4.97
C THR A 240 3.26 -19.05 5.97
N ILE A 241 3.49 -17.77 5.64
CA ILE A 241 3.11 -16.65 6.50
C ILE A 241 1.60 -16.58 6.72
N THR A 242 0.81 -16.77 5.66
CA THR A 242 -0.65 -16.76 5.77
C THR A 242 -1.15 -17.92 6.62
N TRP A 243 -0.54 -19.10 6.48
CA TRP A 243 -0.82 -20.26 7.30
C TRP A 243 -0.49 -20.00 8.77
N ILE A 244 0.72 -19.52 9.09
CA ILE A 244 1.13 -19.16 10.46
C ILE A 244 0.16 -18.14 11.05
N ARG A 245 -0.14 -17.06 10.31
CA ARG A 245 -1.04 -15.99 10.77
C ARG A 245 -2.45 -16.49 11.08
N SER A 246 -2.98 -17.45 10.29
CA SER A 246 -4.37 -17.91 10.42
C SER A 246 -4.56 -19.11 11.34
N LYS A 247 -3.52 -19.93 11.53
CA LYS A 247 -3.57 -21.16 12.33
C LYS A 247 -2.91 -21.03 13.69
N THR A 248 -2.07 -20.02 13.91
CA THR A 248 -1.35 -19.82 15.18
C THR A 248 -1.70 -18.48 15.82
N LYS A 249 -1.50 -18.38 17.14
CA LYS A 249 -1.65 -17.13 17.90
C LYS A 249 -0.45 -16.19 17.75
N ILE A 250 0.56 -16.54 16.94
CA ILE A 250 1.79 -15.76 16.78
C ILE A 250 1.50 -14.37 16.16
N GLY A 251 0.40 -14.23 15.39
CA GLY A 251 -0.05 -12.93 14.86
C GLY A 251 -0.41 -11.88 15.93
N ALA A 252 -0.57 -12.29 17.19
CA ALA A 252 -0.70 -11.37 18.32
C ALA A 252 0.58 -10.55 18.55
N VAL A 253 1.76 -11.14 18.32
CA VAL A 253 3.07 -10.53 18.62
C VAL A 253 3.81 -10.12 17.34
N VAL A 254 3.60 -10.82 16.23
CA VAL A 254 4.34 -10.59 14.97
C VAL A 254 3.44 -9.92 13.91
N PRO A 255 3.83 -8.78 13.32
CA PRO A 255 3.06 -8.08 12.31
C PRO A 255 3.26 -8.71 10.92
N PHE A 256 2.69 -9.91 10.70
CA PHE A 256 2.85 -10.67 9.44
C PHE A 256 2.39 -9.94 8.17
N ASN A 257 1.53 -8.93 8.28
CA ASN A 257 1.09 -8.12 7.13
C ASN A 257 2.21 -7.22 6.57
N ASP A 258 3.25 -6.94 7.36
CA ASP A 258 4.41 -6.12 6.96
C ASP A 258 5.60 -6.95 6.47
N ASN A 259 5.39 -8.23 6.15
CA ASN A 259 6.44 -9.14 5.68
C ASN A 259 7.30 -8.57 4.54
N ILE A 260 6.69 -7.93 3.52
CA ILE A 260 7.44 -7.34 2.41
C ILE A 260 8.21 -6.08 2.83
N ASN A 261 7.72 -5.33 3.83
CA ASN A 261 8.47 -4.20 4.37
C ASN A 261 9.68 -4.72 5.17
N PHE A 262 9.48 -5.77 5.97
CA PHE A 262 10.57 -6.42 6.70
C PHE A 262 11.63 -7.04 5.76
N HIS A 263 11.22 -7.65 4.64
CA HIS A 263 12.14 -8.12 3.60
C HIS A 263 13.08 -7.01 3.10
N LYS A 264 12.57 -5.79 2.88
CA LYS A 264 13.39 -4.64 2.44
C LYS A 264 14.38 -4.20 3.52
N VAL A 265 13.96 -4.23 4.78
CA VAL A 265 14.81 -3.89 5.93
C VAL A 265 15.95 -4.90 6.06
N ILE A 266 15.65 -6.19 5.98
CA ILE A 266 16.68 -7.25 5.98
C ILE A 266 17.62 -7.07 4.79
N ALA A 267 17.09 -6.76 3.60
CA ALA A 267 17.93 -6.48 2.43
C ALA A 267 18.88 -5.29 2.66
N ALA A 268 18.43 -4.23 3.35
CA ALA A 268 19.33 -3.14 3.75
C ALA A 268 20.43 -3.63 4.72
N GLY A 269 20.08 -4.48 5.68
CA GLY A 269 21.06 -5.15 6.56
C GLY A 269 22.06 -6.02 5.79
N VAL A 270 21.60 -6.74 4.75
CA VAL A 270 22.48 -7.48 3.83
C VAL A 270 23.44 -6.52 3.10
N ALA A 271 22.96 -5.40 2.58
CA ALA A 271 23.82 -4.43 1.88
C ALA A 271 24.92 -3.88 2.80
N VAL A 272 24.58 -3.51 4.04
CA VAL A 272 25.56 -3.07 5.05
C VAL A 272 26.56 -4.19 5.38
N GLY A 273 26.07 -5.42 5.59
CA GLY A 273 26.93 -6.58 5.84
C GLY A 273 27.88 -6.86 4.69
N VAL A 274 27.43 -6.77 3.44
CA VAL A 274 28.26 -6.98 2.24
C VAL A 274 29.31 -5.89 2.14
N ALA A 275 28.95 -4.62 2.33
CA ALA A 275 29.90 -3.52 2.29
C ALA A 275 31.01 -3.68 3.34
N LEU A 276 30.66 -4.02 4.58
CA LEU A 276 31.64 -4.27 5.64
C LEU A 276 32.50 -5.52 5.36
N HIS A 277 31.88 -6.63 4.93
CA HIS A 277 32.56 -7.89 4.67
C HIS A 277 33.50 -7.82 3.47
N ALA A 278 32.99 -7.42 2.31
CA ALA A 278 33.75 -7.32 1.07
C ALA A 278 34.77 -6.17 1.16
N GLY A 279 34.37 -5.03 1.74
CA GLY A 279 35.27 -3.90 1.97
C GLY A 279 36.46 -4.28 2.84
N ALA A 280 36.23 -4.84 4.03
CA ALA A 280 37.32 -5.26 4.91
C ALA A 280 38.24 -6.30 4.27
N HIS A 281 37.68 -7.26 3.51
CA HIS A 281 38.48 -8.24 2.78
C HIS A 281 39.35 -7.61 1.68
N LEU A 282 38.77 -6.76 0.85
CA LEU A 282 39.43 -6.20 -0.34
C LEU A 282 40.41 -5.07 0.01
N THR A 283 40.08 -4.19 0.96
CA THR A 283 40.87 -2.96 1.22
C THR A 283 41.88 -3.10 2.35
N CYS A 284 41.72 -4.10 3.24
CA CYS A 284 42.53 -4.20 4.44
C CYS A 284 43.17 -5.58 4.61
N ASP A 285 42.36 -6.64 4.64
CA ASP A 285 42.83 -8.00 4.89
C ASP A 285 43.84 -8.50 3.86
N PHE A 286 43.50 -8.42 2.56
CA PHE A 286 44.41 -8.87 1.50
C PHE A 286 45.69 -8.03 1.44
N PRO A 287 45.64 -6.68 1.47
CA PRO A 287 46.85 -5.87 1.54
C PRO A 287 47.72 -6.16 2.77
N LEU A 288 47.14 -6.29 3.96
CA LEU A 288 47.91 -6.59 5.19
C LEU A 288 48.63 -7.93 5.11
N LEU A 289 47.97 -8.95 4.55
CA LEU A 289 48.56 -10.28 4.41
C LEU A 289 49.69 -10.30 3.36
N LEU A 290 49.60 -9.49 2.30
CA LEU A 290 50.65 -9.37 1.28
C LEU A 290 51.90 -8.68 1.80
N HIS A 291 51.75 -7.66 2.66
CA HIS A 291 52.86 -6.88 3.20
C HIS A 291 53.39 -7.41 4.55
N ALA A 292 52.87 -8.54 5.04
CA ALA A 292 53.35 -9.16 6.27
C ALA A 292 54.78 -9.69 6.10
N SER A 293 55.64 -9.48 7.11
CA SER A 293 56.97 -10.10 7.15
C SER A 293 56.88 -11.62 7.28
N ASP A 294 57.91 -12.34 6.83
CA ASP A 294 57.89 -13.82 6.84
C ASP A 294 57.70 -14.39 8.26
N ALA A 295 58.31 -13.76 9.28
CA ALA A 295 58.10 -14.12 10.68
C ALA A 295 56.65 -13.92 11.15
N LYS A 296 55.96 -12.88 10.65
CA LYS A 296 54.53 -12.66 10.96
C LYS A 296 53.62 -13.61 10.18
N TYR A 297 54.06 -14.11 9.02
CA TYR A 297 53.28 -15.02 8.17
C TYR A 297 53.30 -16.47 8.66
N GLU A 298 54.26 -16.89 9.48
CA GLU A 298 54.35 -18.25 10.05
C GLU A 298 53.01 -18.84 10.55
N PRO A 299 52.19 -18.14 11.38
CA PRO A 299 50.89 -18.65 11.82
C PRO A 299 49.84 -18.79 10.70
N MET A 300 50.08 -18.26 9.50
CA MET A 300 49.16 -18.28 8.36
C MET A 300 49.36 -19.47 7.43
N LYS A 301 50.49 -20.18 7.54
CA LYS A 301 50.80 -21.36 6.73
C LYS A 301 49.67 -22.42 6.72
N PRO A 302 49.02 -22.74 7.86
CA PRO A 302 47.91 -23.70 7.87
C PRO A 302 46.71 -23.28 7.02
N PHE A 303 46.53 -21.98 6.78
CA PHE A 303 45.38 -21.43 6.05
C PHE A 303 45.70 -21.18 4.57
N PHE A 304 46.84 -20.55 4.29
CA PHE A 304 47.20 -20.06 2.95
C PHE A 304 48.34 -20.85 2.28
N GLY A 305 48.97 -21.80 2.98
CA GLY A 305 50.09 -22.60 2.49
C GLY A 305 51.46 -22.02 2.85
N ASP A 306 52.51 -22.79 2.60
CA ASP A 306 53.88 -22.47 3.02
C ASP A 306 54.44 -21.21 2.34
N LYS A 307 54.09 -20.99 1.08
CA LYS A 307 54.47 -19.79 0.34
C LYS A 307 53.39 -18.72 0.49
N ARG A 308 53.80 -17.50 0.85
CA ARG A 308 52.92 -16.34 0.88
C ARG A 308 52.28 -16.12 -0.51
N PRO A 309 51.02 -15.71 -0.58
CA PRO A 309 50.38 -15.32 -1.84
C PRO A 309 51.23 -14.29 -2.61
N PRO A 310 51.50 -14.51 -3.90
CA PRO A 310 52.48 -13.72 -4.65
C PRO A 310 52.00 -12.31 -4.99
N ASN A 311 50.68 -12.12 -5.15
CA ASN A 311 50.08 -10.84 -5.49
C ASN A 311 48.59 -10.81 -5.09
N TYR A 312 47.99 -9.63 -5.20
CA TYR A 312 46.57 -9.41 -4.90
C TYR A 312 45.63 -10.29 -5.75
N TRP A 313 46.00 -10.52 -7.01
CA TRP A 313 45.21 -11.32 -7.94
C TRP A 313 45.07 -12.79 -7.51
N TRP A 314 45.97 -13.31 -6.68
CA TRP A 314 45.84 -14.64 -6.09
C TRP A 314 44.55 -14.76 -5.26
N PHE A 315 44.22 -13.75 -4.45
CA PHE A 315 43.00 -13.75 -3.64
C PHE A 315 41.75 -13.60 -4.48
N VAL A 316 41.80 -12.71 -5.49
CA VAL A 316 40.69 -12.42 -6.41
C VAL A 316 40.36 -13.61 -7.30
N LYS A 317 41.38 -14.31 -7.82
CA LYS A 317 41.19 -15.52 -8.65
C LYS A 317 40.88 -16.76 -7.83
N GLY A 318 41.23 -16.77 -6.54
CA GLY A 318 40.85 -17.83 -5.62
C GLY A 318 39.33 -17.98 -5.52
N THR A 319 38.85 -19.19 -5.20
CA THR A 319 37.43 -19.53 -5.26
C THR A 319 36.55 -18.61 -4.42
N ALA A 320 37.00 -18.22 -3.21
CA ALA A 320 36.27 -17.26 -2.39
C ALA A 320 36.27 -15.82 -2.97
N GLY A 321 37.32 -15.43 -3.70
CA GLY A 321 37.44 -14.08 -4.27
C GLY A 321 36.46 -13.87 -5.42
N TRP A 322 36.56 -14.68 -6.47
CA TRP A 322 35.74 -14.48 -7.67
C TRP A 322 34.26 -14.72 -7.38
N THR A 323 33.92 -15.73 -6.56
CA THR A 323 32.52 -15.96 -6.15
C THR A 323 31.98 -14.76 -5.38
N GLY A 324 32.77 -14.18 -4.47
CA GLY A 324 32.43 -12.97 -3.73
C GLY A 324 32.15 -11.78 -4.64
N ILE A 325 33.04 -11.51 -5.59
CA ILE A 325 32.90 -10.38 -6.53
C ILE A 325 31.68 -10.57 -7.43
N VAL A 326 31.48 -11.76 -8.00
CA VAL A 326 30.32 -12.05 -8.84
C VAL A 326 29.02 -11.88 -8.04
N MET A 327 28.96 -12.37 -6.80
CA MET A 327 27.81 -12.13 -5.93
C MET A 327 27.56 -10.65 -5.69
N VAL A 328 28.59 -9.86 -5.37
CA VAL A 328 28.46 -8.40 -5.17
C VAL A 328 27.90 -7.73 -6.41
N VAL A 329 28.42 -8.03 -7.61
CA VAL A 329 27.94 -7.45 -8.87
C VAL A 329 26.47 -7.80 -9.13
N LEU A 330 26.10 -9.07 -9.02
CA LEU A 330 24.72 -9.52 -9.23
C LEU A 330 23.75 -8.89 -8.21
N MET A 331 24.18 -8.80 -6.96
CA MET A 331 23.41 -8.13 -5.91
C MET A 331 23.27 -6.64 -6.19
N SER A 332 24.34 -5.93 -6.57
CA SER A 332 24.26 -4.50 -6.93
C SER A 332 23.24 -4.24 -8.03
N ILE A 333 23.21 -5.07 -9.08
CA ILE A 333 22.20 -4.97 -10.15
C ILE A 333 20.79 -5.16 -9.58
N ALA A 334 20.57 -6.23 -8.81
CA ALA A 334 19.26 -6.53 -8.22
C ALA A 334 18.78 -5.44 -7.24
N PHE A 335 19.68 -4.88 -6.43
CA PHE A 335 19.37 -3.83 -5.44
C PHE A 335 19.02 -2.50 -6.11
N VAL A 336 19.74 -2.12 -7.17
CA VAL A 336 19.47 -0.89 -7.94
C VAL A 336 18.10 -0.97 -8.61
N LEU A 337 17.81 -2.08 -9.31
CA LEU A 337 16.55 -2.25 -10.04
C LEU A 337 15.36 -2.51 -9.12
N ALA A 338 15.59 -2.94 -7.88
CA ALA A 338 14.55 -3.07 -6.85
C ALA A 338 14.09 -1.71 -6.25
N GLN A 339 14.86 -0.63 -6.45
CA GLN A 339 14.49 0.68 -5.90
C GLN A 339 13.16 1.19 -6.47
N PRO A 340 12.35 1.93 -5.69
CA PRO A 340 11.04 2.41 -6.14
C PRO A 340 11.08 3.24 -7.42
N TRP A 341 12.16 3.97 -7.67
CA TRP A 341 12.31 4.83 -8.85
C TRP A 341 12.48 4.02 -10.15
N PHE A 342 13.30 2.96 -10.11
CA PHE A 342 13.52 2.04 -11.23
C PHE A 342 12.32 1.10 -11.42
N ARG A 343 11.84 0.47 -10.35
CA ARG A 343 10.72 -0.49 -10.42
C ARG A 343 9.40 0.15 -10.87
N ARG A 344 9.13 1.41 -10.47
CA ARG A 344 7.88 2.12 -10.83
C ARG A 344 8.01 2.95 -12.11
N ASN A 345 9.10 2.81 -12.87
CA ASN A 345 9.36 3.56 -14.09
C ASN A 345 9.14 5.08 -13.93
N LYS A 346 9.70 5.65 -12.84
CA LYS A 346 9.59 7.08 -12.53
C LYS A 346 10.75 7.92 -13.07
N LEU A 347 11.67 7.32 -13.83
CA LEU A 347 12.78 8.06 -14.44
C LEU A 347 12.28 8.93 -15.59
N LYS A 348 12.88 10.12 -15.72
CA LYS A 348 12.63 11.04 -16.84
C LYS A 348 13.01 10.37 -18.16
N ASP A 349 12.29 10.70 -19.24
CA ASP A 349 12.52 10.19 -20.60
C ASP A 349 13.94 10.43 -21.12
N THR A 350 14.63 11.44 -20.60
CA THR A 350 16.01 11.80 -20.98
C THR A 350 17.08 10.85 -20.44
N ASN A 351 16.74 9.94 -19.51
CA ASN A 351 17.72 9.05 -18.90
C ASN A 351 17.90 7.77 -19.75
N PRO A 352 19.13 7.42 -20.19
CA PRO A 352 19.37 6.21 -20.99
C PRO A 352 18.98 4.92 -20.27
N LEU A 353 18.98 4.92 -18.93
CA LEU A 353 18.59 3.77 -18.11
C LEU A 353 17.08 3.53 -18.08
N LYS A 354 16.25 4.44 -18.62
CA LYS A 354 14.79 4.28 -18.63
C LYS A 354 14.35 2.99 -19.34
N LYS A 355 15.06 2.57 -20.40
CA LYS A 355 14.78 1.30 -21.10
C LYS A 355 14.92 0.06 -20.20
N MET A 356 15.70 0.15 -19.11
CA MET A 356 15.90 -0.92 -18.14
C MET A 356 15.04 -0.74 -16.86
N THR A 357 14.02 0.13 -16.91
CA THR A 357 13.07 0.34 -15.81
C THR A 357 11.75 -0.39 -16.04
N GLY A 358 11.00 -0.61 -14.96
CA GLY A 358 9.72 -1.29 -14.99
C GLY A 358 9.68 -2.51 -14.08
N PHE A 359 8.48 -3.10 -13.98
CA PHE A 359 8.29 -4.26 -13.10
C PHE A 359 9.03 -5.49 -13.61
N ASN A 360 9.14 -5.65 -14.93
CA ASN A 360 9.83 -6.78 -15.55
C ASN A 360 11.33 -6.78 -15.31
N ALA A 361 11.98 -5.64 -15.52
CA ALA A 361 13.40 -5.50 -15.22
C ALA A 361 13.69 -5.83 -13.75
N PHE A 362 12.87 -5.31 -12.84
CA PHE A 362 12.93 -5.71 -11.43
C PHE A 362 12.76 -7.22 -11.26
N TRP A 363 11.71 -7.82 -11.83
CA TRP A 363 11.39 -9.23 -11.61
C TRP A 363 12.51 -10.17 -12.10
N PHE A 364 12.98 -10.00 -13.33
CA PHE A 364 14.05 -10.84 -13.89
C PHE A 364 15.38 -10.68 -13.16
N THR A 365 15.79 -9.44 -12.87
CA THR A 365 17.05 -9.21 -12.15
C THR A 365 16.97 -9.63 -10.69
N HIS A 366 15.79 -9.60 -10.07
CA HIS A 366 15.64 -10.15 -8.73
C HIS A 366 15.82 -11.67 -8.71
N HIS A 367 15.45 -12.41 -9.76
CA HIS A 367 15.70 -13.87 -9.87
C HIS A 367 17.18 -14.25 -9.92
N LEU A 368 18.09 -13.30 -10.16
CA LEU A 368 19.54 -13.51 -9.99
C LEU A 368 19.89 -13.98 -8.57
N PHE A 369 18.98 -13.82 -7.59
CA PHE A 369 19.12 -14.42 -6.26
C PHE A 369 19.44 -15.92 -6.35
N ALA A 370 18.88 -16.68 -7.29
CA ALA A 370 19.15 -18.11 -7.40
C ALA A 370 20.64 -18.40 -7.65
N ILE A 371 21.27 -17.62 -8.54
CA ILE A 371 22.70 -17.68 -8.82
C ILE A 371 23.50 -17.24 -7.59
N VAL A 372 23.07 -16.15 -6.92
CA VAL A 372 23.73 -15.66 -5.69
C VAL A 372 23.72 -16.71 -4.58
N TYR A 373 22.62 -17.45 -4.36
CA TYR A 373 22.58 -18.51 -3.34
C TYR A 373 23.45 -19.71 -3.72
N ALA A 374 23.51 -20.08 -5.00
CA ALA A 374 24.42 -21.13 -5.46
C ALA A 374 25.88 -20.73 -5.21
N LEU A 375 26.26 -19.49 -5.58
CA LEU A 375 27.58 -18.95 -5.30
C LEU A 375 27.86 -18.78 -3.80
N LEU A 376 26.85 -18.46 -2.98
CA LEU A 376 26.98 -18.35 -1.54
C LEU A 376 27.33 -19.70 -0.89
N ILE A 377 26.77 -20.80 -1.40
CA ILE A 377 27.14 -22.16 -0.97
C ILE A 377 28.60 -22.43 -1.33
N VAL A 378 29.00 -22.19 -2.58
CA VAL A 378 30.39 -22.42 -3.03
C VAL A 378 31.39 -21.54 -2.25
N HIS A 379 31.05 -20.27 -2.05
CA HIS A 379 31.84 -19.32 -1.27
C HIS A 379 31.96 -19.77 0.19
N GLY A 380 30.85 -20.24 0.77
CA GLY A 380 30.79 -20.74 2.15
C GLY A 380 31.48 -22.10 2.38
N THR A 381 31.66 -22.91 1.34
CA THR A 381 32.40 -24.18 1.43
C THR A 381 33.89 -23.98 1.20
N SER A 382 34.28 -22.98 0.39
CA SER A 382 35.66 -22.68 0.02
C SER A 382 36.29 -21.55 0.86
N LEU A 383 36.15 -21.63 2.19
CA LEU A 383 36.69 -20.62 3.12
C LEU A 383 38.19 -20.84 3.41
N TYR A 384 38.98 -19.77 3.30
CA TYR A 384 40.42 -19.80 3.63
C TYR A 384 40.71 -20.14 5.11
N LEU A 385 39.96 -19.52 6.03
CA LEU A 385 40.24 -19.58 7.47
C LEU A 385 39.53 -20.72 8.21
N THR A 386 38.78 -21.57 7.51
CA THR A 386 38.02 -22.68 8.12
C THR A 386 37.94 -23.84 7.13
N LYS A 387 38.77 -24.87 7.34
CA LYS A 387 38.88 -26.02 6.44
C LYS A 387 37.90 -27.14 6.78
N GLU A 388 37.69 -27.41 8.06
CA GLU A 388 36.83 -28.49 8.55
C GLU A 388 35.36 -28.25 8.21
N TRP A 389 34.70 -29.26 7.63
CA TRP A 389 33.36 -29.13 7.05
C TRP A 389 32.27 -28.79 8.08
N TYR A 390 32.32 -29.38 9.27
CA TYR A 390 31.32 -29.18 10.33
C TYR A 390 31.42 -27.81 11.00
N LYS A 391 32.58 -27.11 10.86
CA LYS A 391 32.76 -25.73 11.32
C LYS A 391 32.24 -24.69 10.31
N LYS A 392 31.90 -25.11 9.08
CA LYS A 392 31.37 -24.22 8.03
C LYS A 392 29.88 -24.00 8.23
N SER A 393 29.52 -22.94 8.95
CA SER A 393 28.12 -22.69 9.33
C SER A 393 27.20 -22.23 8.19
N THR A 394 27.73 -21.78 7.04
CA THR A 394 26.92 -21.18 5.97
C THR A 394 25.76 -22.07 5.51
N TRP A 395 26.01 -23.36 5.25
CA TRP A 395 24.98 -24.28 4.80
C TRP A 395 23.92 -24.53 5.88
N MET A 396 24.31 -24.49 7.16
CA MET A 396 23.41 -24.69 8.30
C MET A 396 22.37 -23.57 8.40
N TYR A 397 22.79 -22.31 8.18
CA TYR A 397 21.88 -21.16 8.19
C TYR A 397 20.86 -21.21 7.05
N ILE A 398 21.31 -21.57 5.84
CA ILE A 398 20.49 -21.46 4.62
C ILE A 398 19.66 -22.70 4.31
N ALA A 399 20.03 -23.89 4.82
CA ALA A 399 19.38 -25.16 4.46
C ALA A 399 17.86 -25.12 4.70
N TYR A 400 17.43 -24.76 5.92
CA TYR A 400 16.02 -24.76 6.27
C TYR A 400 15.21 -23.67 5.54
N PRO A 401 15.64 -22.38 5.48
CA PRO A 401 14.93 -21.36 4.71
C PRO A 401 14.85 -21.64 3.21
N VAL A 402 15.91 -22.17 2.59
CA VAL A 402 15.91 -22.52 1.17
C VAL A 402 14.97 -23.70 0.91
N PHE A 403 14.96 -24.70 1.79
CA PHE A 403 14.00 -25.81 1.71
C PHE A 403 12.56 -25.31 1.80
N LEU A 404 12.22 -24.51 2.82
CA LEU A 404 10.89 -23.94 2.97
C LEU A 404 10.46 -23.11 1.77
N TYR A 405 11.35 -22.25 1.26
CA TYR A 405 11.09 -21.44 0.07
C TYR A 405 10.82 -22.32 -1.15
N SER A 406 11.63 -23.37 -1.35
CA SER A 406 11.48 -24.31 -2.47
C SER A 406 10.15 -25.06 -2.39
N CYS A 407 9.78 -25.57 -1.21
CA CYS A 407 8.47 -26.20 -0.99
C CYS A 407 7.32 -25.24 -1.31
N GLU A 408 7.39 -23.98 -0.90
CA GLU A 408 6.35 -23.00 -1.23
C GLU A 408 6.25 -22.76 -2.74
N ARG A 409 7.38 -22.67 -3.45
CA ARG A 409 7.39 -22.51 -4.90
C ARG A 409 6.78 -23.72 -5.61
N ILE A 410 7.10 -24.92 -5.15
CA ILE A 410 6.54 -26.18 -5.67
C ILE A 410 5.02 -26.23 -5.43
N VAL A 411 4.54 -25.92 -4.23
CA VAL A 411 3.09 -25.88 -3.93
C VAL A 411 2.37 -24.84 -4.80
N ARG A 412 3.00 -23.70 -5.07
CA ARG A 412 2.43 -22.68 -5.96
C ARG A 412 2.31 -23.19 -7.40
N LEU A 413 3.32 -23.88 -7.92
CA LEU A 413 3.31 -24.49 -9.26
C LEU A 413 2.15 -25.48 -9.41
N PHE A 414 1.93 -26.33 -8.42
CA PHE A 414 0.81 -27.30 -8.46
C PHE A 414 -0.58 -26.64 -8.38
N ARG A 415 -0.69 -25.42 -7.84
CA ARG A 415 -1.97 -24.69 -7.69
C ARG A 415 -2.26 -23.71 -8.85
N SER A 416 -1.33 -23.50 -9.78
CA SER A 416 -1.34 -22.33 -10.68
C SER A 416 -1.83 -22.60 -12.11
N HIS A 417 -2.89 -23.39 -12.32
CA HIS A 417 -3.30 -23.79 -13.68
C HIS A 417 -4.80 -23.75 -13.99
N ASP A 418 -5.63 -23.12 -13.17
CA ASP A 418 -7.06 -22.97 -13.50
C ASP A 418 -7.28 -21.80 -14.45
N ALA A 419 -7.55 -22.11 -15.72
CA ALA A 419 -8.00 -21.12 -16.70
C ALA A 419 -9.43 -20.68 -16.35
N VAL A 420 -9.63 -19.36 -16.20
CA VAL A 420 -10.96 -18.77 -15.90
C VAL A 420 -11.49 -18.02 -17.11
N LYS A 421 -12.81 -18.09 -17.33
CA LYS A 421 -13.49 -17.32 -18.36
C LYS A 421 -13.85 -15.95 -17.82
N ILE A 422 -13.57 -14.89 -18.58
CA ILE A 422 -14.01 -13.54 -18.24
C ILE A 422 -15.50 -13.43 -18.58
N GLN A 423 -16.31 -13.08 -17.59
CA GLN A 423 -17.77 -12.92 -17.73
C GLN A 423 -18.13 -11.48 -18.04
N LYS A 424 -17.48 -10.52 -17.37
CA LYS A 424 -17.77 -9.10 -17.55
C LYS A 424 -16.54 -8.25 -17.27
N VAL A 425 -16.40 -7.17 -18.05
CA VAL A 425 -15.38 -6.16 -17.86
C VAL A 425 -16.02 -4.80 -17.78
N ALA A 426 -15.57 -3.97 -16.82
CA ALA A 426 -16.02 -2.59 -16.68
C ALA A 426 -14.82 -1.66 -16.47
N VAL A 427 -14.72 -0.60 -17.28
CA VAL A 427 -13.67 0.42 -17.16
C VAL A 427 -14.25 1.67 -16.50
N TYR A 428 -13.73 2.01 -15.32
CA TYR A 428 -14.20 3.16 -14.53
C TYR A 428 -13.41 4.45 -14.81
N PRO A 429 -14.07 5.63 -14.81
CA PRO A 429 -13.40 6.92 -14.77
C PRO A 429 -12.60 6.99 -13.46
N GLY A 430 -11.30 7.28 -13.55
CA GLY A 430 -10.37 7.21 -12.41
C GLY A 430 -9.26 6.16 -12.51
N HIS A 431 -8.99 5.61 -13.71
CA HIS A 431 -7.93 4.62 -13.94
C HIS A 431 -8.15 3.32 -13.14
N VAL A 432 -9.37 2.78 -13.15
CA VAL A 432 -9.71 1.51 -12.52
C VAL A 432 -10.41 0.60 -13.53
N LEU A 433 -9.98 -0.66 -13.57
CA LEU A 433 -10.57 -1.74 -14.38
C LEU A 433 -11.17 -2.77 -13.43
N ALA A 434 -12.45 -3.10 -13.58
CA ALA A 434 -13.05 -4.25 -12.89
C ALA A 434 -13.17 -5.43 -13.84
N LEU A 435 -12.68 -6.58 -13.38
CA LEU A 435 -12.79 -7.85 -14.07
C LEU A 435 -13.70 -8.78 -13.26
N TYR A 436 -14.68 -9.37 -13.91
CA TYR A 436 -15.56 -10.39 -13.39
C TYR A 436 -15.28 -11.70 -14.14
N MET A 437 -15.02 -12.76 -13.40
CA MET A 437 -14.51 -14.03 -13.92
C MET A 437 -15.34 -15.19 -13.38
N SER A 438 -15.41 -16.29 -14.13
CA SER A 438 -16.00 -17.54 -13.64
C SER A 438 -15.24 -18.08 -12.44
N LYS A 439 -15.96 -18.50 -11.39
CA LYS A 439 -15.39 -19.16 -10.21
C LYS A 439 -15.01 -20.61 -10.56
N PRO A 440 -13.74 -21.05 -10.43
CA PRO A 440 -13.35 -22.43 -10.68
C PRO A 440 -14.08 -23.41 -9.76
N THR A 441 -14.32 -24.63 -10.24
CA THR A 441 -14.97 -25.69 -9.46
C THR A 441 -14.13 -26.03 -8.22
N GLY A 442 -14.75 -25.97 -7.04
CA GLY A 442 -14.05 -26.23 -5.77
C GLY A 442 -13.26 -25.03 -5.23
N PHE A 443 -13.25 -23.88 -5.91
CA PHE A 443 -12.55 -22.69 -5.43
C PHE A 443 -13.24 -22.07 -4.21
N ARG A 444 -12.57 -22.16 -3.05
CA ARG A 444 -13.03 -21.58 -1.78
C ARG A 444 -12.07 -20.50 -1.32
N TYR A 445 -12.61 -19.35 -0.92
CA TYR A 445 -11.83 -18.23 -0.39
C TYR A 445 -12.55 -17.53 0.76
N ARG A 446 -11.85 -16.68 1.50
CA ARG A 446 -12.39 -15.82 2.56
C ARG A 446 -12.27 -14.35 2.17
N SER A 447 -13.15 -13.51 2.69
CA SER A 447 -13.11 -12.05 2.47
C SER A 447 -11.73 -11.47 2.79
N GLY A 448 -11.25 -10.57 1.94
CA GLY A 448 -9.93 -9.95 2.07
C GLY A 448 -8.75 -10.79 1.56
N GLN A 449 -8.98 -12.00 1.03
CA GLN A 449 -7.94 -12.74 0.30
C GLN A 449 -7.69 -12.12 -1.08
N TYR A 450 -6.56 -12.49 -1.69
CA TYR A 450 -6.13 -12.02 -3.00
C TYR A 450 -5.78 -13.21 -3.89
N ILE A 451 -5.84 -13.01 -5.20
CA ILE A 451 -5.47 -13.98 -6.22
C ILE A 451 -4.33 -13.44 -7.07
N PHE A 452 -3.60 -14.34 -7.74
CA PHE A 452 -2.66 -13.94 -8.78
C PHE A 452 -3.32 -14.13 -10.14
N ILE A 453 -3.26 -13.10 -10.97
CA ILE A 453 -3.79 -13.11 -12.33
C ILE A 453 -2.63 -13.01 -13.30
N ASN A 454 -2.65 -13.88 -14.31
CA ASN A 454 -1.84 -13.79 -15.51
C ASN A 454 -2.79 -13.60 -16.70
N CYS A 455 -2.43 -12.69 -17.61
CA CYS A 455 -3.17 -12.45 -18.85
C CYS A 455 -2.17 -12.61 -19.99
N ARG A 456 -2.30 -13.71 -20.76
CA ARG A 456 -1.37 -14.05 -21.84
C ARG A 456 -1.30 -12.97 -22.92
N ALA A 457 -2.40 -12.27 -23.16
CA ALA A 457 -2.49 -11.12 -24.06
C ALA A 457 -1.51 -9.98 -23.72
N VAL A 458 -1.26 -9.78 -22.42
CA VAL A 458 -0.39 -8.72 -21.93
C VAL A 458 1.03 -9.24 -21.74
N SER A 459 1.17 -10.40 -21.09
CA SER A 459 2.44 -11.06 -20.87
C SER A 459 2.23 -12.55 -20.50
N PRO A 460 2.87 -13.49 -21.20
CA PRO A 460 2.66 -14.92 -21.00
C PRO A 460 3.18 -15.45 -19.66
N TYR A 461 4.07 -14.73 -18.97
CA TYR A 461 4.76 -15.23 -17.77
C TYR A 461 4.55 -14.36 -16.52
N GLU A 462 3.92 -13.19 -16.63
CA GLU A 462 3.76 -12.26 -15.51
C GLU A 462 2.51 -12.53 -14.68
N TRP A 463 2.69 -12.76 -13.38
CA TRP A 463 1.60 -12.98 -12.42
C TRP A 463 1.51 -11.82 -11.43
N HIS A 464 0.36 -11.15 -11.39
CA HIS A 464 0.14 -9.98 -10.54
C HIS A 464 -0.91 -10.26 -9.44
N PRO A 465 -0.65 -9.90 -8.17
CA PRO A 465 -1.58 -10.11 -7.08
C PRO A 465 -2.67 -9.03 -7.04
N PHE A 466 -3.93 -9.43 -6.89
CA PHE A 466 -5.09 -8.54 -6.73
C PHE A 466 -6.05 -9.05 -5.66
N SER A 467 -6.51 -8.17 -4.78
CA SER A 467 -7.52 -8.51 -3.77
C SER A 467 -8.84 -8.89 -4.43
N ILE A 468 -9.46 -9.97 -3.95
CA ILE A 468 -10.79 -10.38 -4.40
C ILE A 468 -11.80 -9.39 -3.84
N THR A 469 -12.60 -8.79 -4.73
CA THR A 469 -13.64 -7.81 -4.36
C THR A 469 -15.04 -8.41 -4.28
N SER A 470 -15.25 -9.63 -4.81
CA SER A 470 -16.50 -10.38 -4.68
C SER A 470 -16.62 -11.07 -3.31
N ALA A 471 -17.84 -11.30 -2.84
CA ALA A 471 -18.10 -12.02 -1.61
C ALA A 471 -17.91 -13.54 -1.80
N PRO A 472 -17.44 -14.30 -0.79
CA PRO A 472 -17.23 -15.75 -0.90
C PRO A 472 -18.43 -16.57 -1.40
N GLY A 473 -19.64 -16.07 -1.15
CA GLY A 473 -20.91 -16.65 -1.60
C GLY A 473 -21.26 -16.38 -3.06
N ASP A 474 -20.58 -15.44 -3.72
CA ASP A 474 -20.86 -15.11 -5.11
C ASP A 474 -20.49 -16.27 -6.05
N ASN A 475 -21.27 -16.40 -7.14
CA ASN A 475 -21.04 -17.37 -8.22
C ASN A 475 -19.94 -16.94 -9.20
N TYR A 476 -19.37 -15.75 -9.00
CA TYR A 476 -18.30 -15.17 -9.81
C TYR A 476 -17.16 -14.69 -8.91
N LEU A 477 -16.01 -14.44 -9.52
CA LEU A 477 -14.87 -13.80 -8.88
C LEU A 477 -14.67 -12.41 -9.48
N SER A 478 -14.59 -11.37 -8.65
CA SER A 478 -14.27 -10.02 -9.13
C SER A 478 -12.99 -9.47 -8.54
N VAL A 479 -12.29 -8.65 -9.34
CA VAL A 479 -11.13 -7.86 -8.91
C VAL A 479 -11.23 -6.44 -9.47
N HIS A 480 -10.78 -5.46 -8.68
CA HIS A 480 -10.67 -4.06 -9.09
C HIS A 480 -9.20 -3.65 -9.18
N ILE A 481 -8.75 -3.35 -10.40
CA ILE A 481 -7.35 -3.13 -10.76
C ILE A 481 -7.15 -1.65 -11.06
N ARG A 482 -6.39 -0.96 -10.20
CA ARG A 482 -5.96 0.43 -10.47
C ARG A 482 -4.78 0.44 -11.43
N THR A 483 -4.83 1.28 -12.44
CA THR A 483 -3.75 1.46 -13.42
C THR A 483 -2.57 2.19 -12.77
N ARG A 484 -1.51 1.47 -12.38
CA ARG A 484 -0.35 2.04 -11.65
C ARG A 484 1.02 1.67 -12.22
N GLY A 485 1.09 0.71 -13.14
CA GLY A 485 2.32 0.24 -13.76
C GLY A 485 2.13 -0.14 -15.22
N ASP A 486 3.22 -0.52 -15.86
CA ASP A 486 3.32 -1.03 -17.23
C ASP A 486 2.29 -2.13 -17.52
N TRP A 487 2.30 -3.21 -16.74
CA TRP A 487 1.40 -4.35 -16.96
C TRP A 487 -0.07 -3.96 -16.80
N THR A 488 -0.42 -3.25 -15.72
CA THR A 488 -1.81 -2.82 -15.47
C THR A 488 -2.31 -1.82 -16.53
N SER A 489 -1.42 -1.02 -17.11
CA SER A 489 -1.77 -0.06 -18.18
C SER A 489 -2.07 -0.80 -19.47
N ARG A 490 -1.22 -1.76 -19.86
CA ARG A 490 -1.47 -2.62 -21.02
C ARG A 490 -2.73 -3.45 -20.86
N LEU A 491 -2.95 -4.03 -19.67
CA LEU A 491 -4.17 -4.76 -19.35
C LEU A 491 -5.42 -3.90 -19.59
N ARG A 492 -5.40 -2.65 -19.11
CA ARG A 492 -6.50 -1.71 -19.35
C ARG A 492 -6.66 -1.42 -20.83
N THR A 493 -5.58 -1.19 -21.58
CA THR A 493 -5.64 -0.93 -23.03
C THR A 493 -6.29 -2.09 -23.77
N VAL A 494 -5.80 -3.32 -23.55
CA VAL A 494 -6.35 -4.54 -24.19
C VAL A 494 -7.84 -4.69 -23.93
N PHE A 495 -8.27 -4.49 -22.68
CA PHE A 495 -9.70 -4.59 -22.36
C PHE A 495 -10.53 -3.38 -22.78
N SER A 496 -9.95 -2.19 -22.89
CA SER A 496 -10.67 -1.00 -23.37
C SER A 496 -10.96 -1.12 -24.87
N GLU A 497 -10.05 -1.70 -25.65
CA GLU A 497 -10.26 -2.00 -27.08
C GLU A 497 -11.36 -3.06 -27.28
N ALA A 498 -11.52 -3.98 -26.34
CA ALA A 498 -12.57 -5.01 -26.38
C ALA A 498 -13.93 -4.53 -25.84
N CYS A 499 -13.97 -3.42 -25.09
CA CYS A 499 -15.21 -2.88 -24.53
C CYS A 499 -15.94 -1.98 -25.54
N ARG A 500 -17.25 -2.19 -25.71
CA ARG A 500 -18.12 -1.33 -26.52
C ARG A 500 -18.65 -0.16 -25.66
N PRO A 501 -18.99 0.99 -26.27
CA PRO A 501 -19.78 2.01 -25.58
C PRO A 501 -21.12 1.44 -25.12
N PRO A 502 -21.70 1.94 -24.02
CA PRO A 502 -23.00 1.47 -23.52
C PRO A 502 -24.09 1.68 -24.58
N ALA A 503 -25.06 0.76 -24.64
CA ALA A 503 -26.21 0.86 -25.55
C ALA A 503 -27.12 2.03 -25.11
N GLU A 504 -27.83 2.64 -26.07
CA GLU A 504 -28.77 3.72 -25.80
C GLU A 504 -29.79 3.31 -24.72
N GLY A 505 -29.87 4.09 -23.64
CA GLY A 505 -30.74 3.82 -22.49
C GLY A 505 -30.04 3.30 -21.22
N GLU A 506 -28.77 2.88 -21.29
CA GLU A 506 -27.96 2.56 -20.10
C GLU A 506 -26.97 3.70 -19.78
N SER A 507 -27.04 4.26 -18.57
CA SER A 507 -26.04 5.25 -18.14
C SER A 507 -24.69 4.60 -17.76
N GLY A 508 -23.60 5.15 -18.31
CA GLY A 508 -22.25 5.14 -17.73
C GLY A 508 -21.42 3.84 -17.85
N LEU A 509 -20.17 4.04 -18.29
CA LEU A 509 -19.01 3.11 -18.31
C LEU A 509 -18.86 2.25 -19.57
N LEU A 510 -17.63 2.15 -20.08
CA LEU A 510 -17.27 1.15 -21.10
C LEU A 510 -17.39 -0.24 -20.47
N ARG A 511 -18.24 -1.08 -21.06
CA ARG A 511 -18.54 -2.42 -20.56
C ARG A 511 -18.47 -3.44 -21.69
N ALA A 512 -18.00 -4.64 -21.35
CA ALA A 512 -18.21 -5.84 -22.17
C ALA A 512 -18.89 -6.87 -21.28
N ASP A 513 -20.12 -7.26 -21.61
CA ASP A 513 -20.82 -8.36 -20.98
C ASP A 513 -20.76 -9.57 -21.91
N LEU A 514 -19.97 -10.58 -21.52
CA LEU A 514 -19.68 -11.76 -22.34
C LEU A 514 -20.66 -12.91 -22.07
N SER A 515 -21.63 -12.70 -21.17
CA SER A 515 -22.67 -13.67 -20.82
C SER A 515 -23.85 -13.69 -21.80
N ARG A 516 -24.07 -12.60 -22.55
CA ARG A 516 -24.96 -12.58 -23.72
C ARG A 516 -24.13 -12.95 -24.95
N GLY A 517 -24.40 -14.13 -25.51
CA GLY A 517 -23.63 -14.71 -26.61
C GLY A 517 -23.25 -13.69 -27.68
N ILE A 518 -21.96 -13.38 -27.76
CA ILE A 518 -21.40 -12.72 -28.93
C ILE A 518 -21.37 -13.78 -30.03
N THR A 519 -22.38 -13.76 -30.90
CA THR A 519 -22.45 -14.50 -32.17
C THR A 519 -21.55 -13.88 -33.24
N ASP A 520 -20.47 -13.22 -32.84
CA ASP A 520 -19.49 -12.63 -33.74
C ASP A 520 -18.22 -13.47 -33.66
N SER A 521 -18.00 -14.27 -34.70
CA SER A 521 -16.90 -15.23 -34.87
C SER A 521 -15.50 -14.60 -34.86
N ASN A 522 -15.39 -13.28 -34.68
CA ASN A 522 -14.15 -12.51 -34.67
C ASN A 522 -13.72 -11.96 -33.29
N ALA A 523 -14.52 -12.10 -32.24
CA ALA A 523 -14.12 -11.65 -30.90
C ALA A 523 -13.42 -12.75 -30.10
N ARG A 524 -12.22 -13.19 -30.53
CA ARG A 524 -11.30 -13.88 -29.61
C ARG A 524 -10.67 -12.84 -28.69
N ILE A 525 -11.35 -12.56 -27.58
CA ILE A 525 -10.76 -11.82 -26.48
C ILE A 525 -9.64 -12.71 -25.88
N PRO A 526 -8.42 -12.18 -25.71
CA PRO A 526 -7.21 -12.98 -25.50
C PRO A 526 -6.97 -13.50 -24.07
#